data_AF-A0AAU4J6Q6-F1
#
_entry.id   AF-A0AAU4J6Q6-F1
#
_cell.length_a   1.000
_cell.length_b   1.000
_cell.length_c   1.000
_cell.angle_alpha   90.00
_cell.angle_beta   90.00
_cell.angle_gamma   90.00
#
_symmetry.space_group_name_H-M   'P 1'
#
loop_
_entity.id
_entity.type
_entity.pdbx_description
1 polymer ?
#
loop_
_entity_poly.entity_id
_entity_poly.type
_entity_poly.pdbx_seq_one_letter_code
_entity_poly.pdbx_strand_id
1 'polypeptide(L)'
;MPTSPTARPTHPPTLWAARGRHVGSAAEDTVRHTLERLKDGHVLDDFLEPPEEPAAESASAGGPGPRVFEARWKAPGAVTVRARLILEPASAGGQEWTLLAEAEEAWDPAWPSPATMFWPDDPDVTWDRDAATGLRLRGINTLPDDDKAVRRLLKEAGRSPWNIHVVVHEAMTPDHRGREPLARRLPPGLRHRVVEHRAAPQQLRVVNWALEDFGVQVPRGGAVVLPGTPAPADYADGDFSVRTVFLDGSEPTALIGAVTSFDALPRPLPDDAVEALRSLREDWRLLTLREELERERKLVAMYAEALEAMTQSRDLYREAAERAAEALSVYRESAGADQPRPTSSEAPTTSPLRGLTRTLERFRGSARAPRPDPTDRGTAGPPTQPGD
;
A
#
# COMPACT_ATOMS: atom_id res chain seq x y z
N MET A 1 -1.13 3.67 30.28
CA MET A 1 -0.04 3.45 29.32
C MET A 1 -0.51 3.98 27.97
N PRO A 2 -0.15 5.20 27.56
CA PRO A 2 -0.40 5.63 26.19
C PRO A 2 0.46 4.75 25.28
N THR A 3 -0.17 4.02 24.36
CA THR A 3 0.53 3.27 23.31
C THR A 3 1.30 4.28 22.48
N SER A 4 2.63 4.19 22.50
CA SER A 4 3.50 4.96 21.60
C SER A 4 2.98 4.81 20.17
N PRO A 5 2.84 5.90 19.40
CA PRO A 5 2.44 5.78 18.00
C PRO A 5 3.49 4.96 17.27
N THR A 6 3.10 3.79 16.76
CA THR A 6 3.94 2.97 15.89
C THR A 6 4.34 3.83 14.70
N ALA A 7 5.63 3.95 14.41
CA ALA A 7 6.12 4.73 13.28
C ALA A 7 5.46 4.23 11.99
N ARG A 8 4.89 5.16 11.20
CA ARG A 8 4.24 4.83 9.93
C ARG A 8 5.27 4.19 8.98
N PRO A 9 4.94 3.13 8.24
CA PRO A 9 5.83 2.53 7.24
C PRO A 9 6.30 3.58 6.22
N THR A 10 7.57 3.57 5.87
CA THR A 10 8.14 4.44 4.83
C THR A 10 8.29 3.68 3.52
N HIS A 11 8.42 4.42 2.42
CA HIS A 11 8.73 3.87 1.11
C HIS A 11 10.04 3.05 1.18
N PRO A 12 10.01 1.73 0.89
CA PRO A 12 11.23 0.95 0.74
C PRO A 12 12.07 1.51 -0.41
N PRO A 13 13.41 1.47 -0.34
CA PRO A 13 14.27 1.96 -1.41
C PRO A 13 14.11 1.17 -2.71
N THR A 14 13.53 -0.03 -2.67
CA THR A 14 13.26 -0.89 -3.82
C THR A 14 11.93 -0.58 -4.52
N LEU A 15 11.12 0.32 -3.96
CA LEU A 15 9.74 0.57 -4.39
C LEU A 15 9.64 1.83 -5.25
N TRP A 16 9.02 1.66 -6.41
CA TRP A 16 8.40 2.73 -7.17
C TRP A 16 6.89 2.71 -6.98
N ALA A 17 6.29 3.86 -6.71
CA ALA A 17 4.85 3.97 -6.45
C ALA A 17 4.27 5.26 -7.02
N ALA A 18 3.11 5.17 -7.66
CA ALA A 18 2.37 6.30 -8.18
C ALA A 18 0.86 6.03 -8.12
N ARG A 19 0.07 7.10 -8.05
CA ARG A 19 -1.39 7.05 -8.14
C ARG A 19 -1.88 8.15 -9.08
N GLY A 20 -2.92 7.87 -9.83
CA GLY A 20 -3.48 8.84 -10.76
C GLY A 20 -4.86 8.48 -11.25
N ARG A 21 -5.24 9.10 -12.36
CA ARG A 21 -6.54 8.91 -13.00
C ARG A 21 -6.40 8.82 -14.51
N HIS A 22 -7.16 7.89 -15.07
CA HIS A 22 -7.41 7.75 -16.49
C HIS A 22 -8.74 8.42 -16.87
N VAL A 23 -8.74 9.31 -17.87
CA VAL A 23 -9.92 10.10 -18.28
C VAL A 23 -10.65 9.51 -19.50
N GLY A 24 -10.24 8.34 -19.99
CA GLY A 24 -10.87 7.66 -21.12
C GLY A 24 -11.81 6.51 -20.71
N SER A 25 -12.51 5.93 -21.69
CA SER A 25 -13.49 4.85 -21.48
C SER A 25 -12.93 3.42 -21.65
N ALA A 26 -11.68 3.26 -22.09
CA ALA A 26 -11.09 1.97 -22.46
C ALA A 26 -9.76 1.70 -21.73
N ALA A 27 -9.75 1.88 -20.41
CA ALA A 27 -8.53 1.74 -19.60
C ALA A 27 -7.99 0.29 -19.66
N GLU A 28 -8.84 -0.68 -19.35
CA GLU A 28 -8.48 -2.11 -19.29
C GLU A 28 -7.97 -2.63 -20.65
N ASP A 29 -8.65 -2.28 -21.74
CA ASP A 29 -8.25 -2.70 -23.09
C ASP A 29 -6.91 -2.10 -23.50
N THR A 30 -6.65 -0.84 -23.13
CA THR A 30 -5.36 -0.19 -23.36
C THR A 30 -4.24 -0.92 -22.61
N VAL A 31 -4.50 -1.33 -21.36
CA VAL A 31 -3.54 -2.07 -20.55
C VAL A 31 -3.28 -3.44 -21.14
N ARG A 32 -4.33 -4.21 -21.43
CA ARG A 32 -4.22 -5.56 -22.01
C ARG A 32 -3.43 -5.55 -23.32
N HIS A 33 -3.79 -4.64 -24.23
CA HIS A 33 -3.09 -4.52 -25.51
C HIS A 33 -1.62 -4.10 -25.35
N THR A 34 -1.32 -3.23 -24.38
CA THR A 34 0.05 -2.81 -24.10
C THR A 34 0.89 -3.95 -23.53
N LEU A 35 0.34 -4.70 -22.57
CA LEU A 35 1.00 -5.86 -21.96
C LEU A 35 1.27 -6.96 -22.99
N GLU A 36 0.27 -7.30 -23.82
CA GLU A 36 0.41 -8.26 -24.94
C GLU A 36 1.53 -7.82 -25.89
N ARG A 37 1.50 -6.57 -26.35
CA ARG A 37 2.52 -6.04 -27.26
C ARG A 37 3.93 -6.09 -26.65
N LEU A 38 4.08 -5.77 -25.36
CA LEU A 38 5.38 -5.79 -24.69
C LEU A 38 5.87 -7.21 -24.41
N LYS A 39 4.96 -8.17 -24.18
CA LYS A 39 5.26 -9.60 -24.09
C LYS A 39 5.75 -10.13 -25.43
N ASP A 40 5.05 -9.82 -26.52
CA ASP A 40 5.43 -10.21 -27.89
C ASP A 40 6.77 -9.57 -28.31
N GLY A 41 7.05 -8.37 -27.82
CA GLY A 41 8.31 -7.67 -28.00
C GLY A 41 9.44 -8.13 -27.07
N HIS A 42 9.22 -9.14 -26.22
CA HIS A 42 10.18 -9.64 -25.22
C HIS A 42 10.70 -8.58 -24.24
N VAL A 43 9.93 -7.50 -24.02
CA VAL A 43 10.23 -6.50 -22.98
C VAL A 43 9.74 -6.99 -21.62
N LEU A 44 8.57 -7.63 -21.58
CA LEU A 44 8.05 -8.28 -20.39
C LEU A 44 8.46 -9.76 -20.35
N ASP A 45 8.85 -10.21 -19.16
CA ASP A 45 9.04 -11.63 -18.90
C ASP A 45 7.68 -12.33 -18.89
N ASP A 46 6.70 -11.76 -18.17
CA ASP A 46 5.31 -12.23 -18.16
C ASP A 46 4.32 -11.20 -17.60
N PHE A 47 3.03 -11.42 -17.82
CA PHE A 47 1.95 -10.64 -17.21
C PHE A 47 0.73 -11.51 -16.87
N LEU A 48 -0.09 -11.07 -15.92
CA LEU A 48 -1.31 -11.76 -15.50
C LEU A 48 -2.40 -10.76 -15.14
N GLU A 49 -3.65 -11.10 -15.47
CA GLU A 49 -4.84 -10.46 -14.91
C GLU A 49 -5.44 -11.44 -13.89
N PRO A 50 -5.17 -11.29 -12.58
CA PRO A 50 -5.70 -12.21 -11.58
C PRO A 50 -7.24 -12.21 -11.58
N PRO A 51 -7.89 -13.35 -11.34
CA PRO A 51 -9.35 -13.41 -11.22
C PRO A 51 -9.83 -12.48 -10.10
N GLU A 52 -10.98 -11.82 -10.31
CA GLU A 52 -11.64 -11.04 -9.26
C GLU A 52 -11.88 -11.93 -8.04
N GLU A 53 -11.29 -11.56 -6.90
CA GLU A 53 -11.60 -12.24 -5.65
C GLU A 53 -13.05 -11.91 -5.26
N PRO A 54 -13.88 -12.91 -4.94
CA PRO A 54 -15.24 -12.66 -4.51
C PRO A 54 -15.20 -11.90 -3.19
N ALA A 55 -15.54 -10.61 -3.23
CA ALA A 55 -15.55 -9.75 -2.06
C ALA A 55 -16.37 -10.40 -0.94
N ALA A 56 -15.73 -10.63 0.21
CA ALA A 56 -16.39 -11.12 1.41
C ALA A 56 -17.49 -10.13 1.84
N GLU A 57 -18.75 -10.56 1.73
CA GLU A 57 -19.97 -10.05 2.39
C GLU A 57 -20.16 -8.52 2.49
N SER A 58 -19.67 -7.75 1.52
CA SER A 58 -19.91 -6.29 1.43
C SER A 58 -20.41 -5.86 0.04
N ALA A 59 -21.00 -6.77 -0.72
CA ALA A 59 -21.68 -6.46 -1.96
C ALA A 59 -23.05 -5.82 -1.69
N SER A 60 -23.04 -4.61 -1.13
CA SER A 60 -24.21 -3.73 -1.00
C SER A 60 -24.18 -2.62 -2.06
N ALA A 61 -23.79 -2.96 -3.30
CA ALA A 61 -24.08 -2.24 -4.54
C ALA A 61 -23.48 -3.07 -5.69
N GLY A 62 -24.30 -3.60 -6.59
CA GLY A 62 -23.91 -4.56 -7.64
C GLY A 62 -23.05 -4.01 -8.79
N GLY A 63 -21.94 -3.34 -8.47
CA GLY A 63 -20.92 -2.92 -9.44
C GLY A 63 -19.74 -3.91 -9.52
N PRO A 64 -18.95 -3.88 -10.61
CA PRO A 64 -17.70 -4.63 -10.71
C PRO A 64 -16.68 -4.13 -9.67
N GLY A 65 -15.83 -5.03 -9.18
CA GLY A 65 -14.77 -4.70 -8.22
C GLY A 65 -13.56 -4.02 -8.89
N PRO A 66 -12.51 -3.68 -8.13
CA PRO A 66 -11.26 -3.19 -8.70
C PRO A 66 -10.62 -4.27 -9.59
N ARG A 67 -10.07 -3.85 -10.73
CA ARG A 67 -9.35 -4.73 -11.67
C ARG A 67 -7.85 -4.67 -11.38
N VAL A 68 -7.19 -5.82 -11.45
CA VAL A 68 -5.76 -5.93 -11.12
C VAL A 68 -5.00 -6.49 -12.32
N PHE A 69 -3.86 -5.89 -12.63
CA PHE A 69 -2.90 -6.39 -13.62
C PHE A 69 -1.53 -6.50 -12.98
N GLU A 70 -0.87 -7.63 -13.20
CA GLU A 70 0.49 -7.90 -12.73
C GLU A 70 1.43 -8.01 -13.93
N ALA A 71 2.64 -7.48 -13.79
CA ALA A 71 3.67 -7.57 -14.82
C ALA A 71 5.04 -7.80 -14.20
N ARG A 72 5.84 -8.66 -14.85
CA ARG A 72 7.22 -8.96 -14.49
C ARG A 72 8.15 -8.62 -15.65
N TRP A 73 9.28 -7.99 -15.36
CA TRP A 73 10.34 -7.77 -16.34
C TRP A 73 11.72 -7.69 -15.70
N LYS A 74 12.75 -7.61 -16.55
CA LYS A 74 14.12 -7.30 -16.16
C LYS A 74 14.46 -5.84 -16.45
N ALA A 75 14.77 -5.09 -15.39
CA ALA A 75 15.38 -3.78 -15.52
C ALA A 75 16.85 -3.90 -15.99
N PRO A 76 17.47 -2.81 -16.47
CA PRO A 76 18.91 -2.78 -16.75
C PRO A 76 19.73 -3.36 -15.58
N GLY A 77 20.73 -4.19 -15.89
CA GLY A 77 21.46 -4.96 -14.87
C GLY A 77 20.81 -6.30 -14.51
N ALA A 78 19.76 -6.72 -15.23
CA ALA A 78 19.03 -7.97 -15.03
C ALA A 78 18.31 -8.11 -13.68
N VAL A 79 18.05 -6.98 -13.01
CA VAL A 79 17.26 -6.90 -11.78
C VAL A 79 15.80 -7.23 -12.09
N THR A 80 15.21 -8.19 -11.38
CA THR A 80 13.77 -8.44 -11.55
C THR A 80 12.96 -7.29 -10.96
N VAL A 81 11.95 -6.85 -11.71
CA VAL A 81 10.91 -5.96 -11.20
C VAL A 81 9.57 -6.68 -11.27
N ARG A 82 8.83 -6.64 -10.16
CA ARG A 82 7.42 -7.02 -10.09
C ARG A 82 6.57 -5.77 -10.01
N ALA A 83 5.52 -5.67 -10.78
CA ALA A 83 4.58 -4.57 -10.67
C ALA A 83 3.14 -5.02 -10.65
N ARG A 84 2.32 -4.21 -9.99
CA ARG A 84 0.88 -4.36 -9.96
C ARG A 84 0.21 -3.01 -10.21
N LEU A 85 -0.66 -3.00 -11.21
CA LEU A 85 -1.61 -1.94 -11.50
C LEU A 85 -2.98 -2.33 -10.94
N ILE A 86 -3.57 -1.46 -10.15
CA ILE A 86 -4.94 -1.57 -9.64
C ILE A 86 -5.75 -0.48 -10.31
N LEU A 87 -6.83 -0.84 -11.00
CA LEU A 87 -7.81 0.07 -11.57
C LEU A 87 -9.08 0.02 -10.74
N GLU A 88 -9.43 1.14 -10.14
CA GLU A 88 -10.70 1.27 -9.42
C GLU A 88 -11.88 1.20 -10.39
N PRO A 89 -13.10 0.92 -9.92
CA PRO A 89 -14.28 1.02 -10.76
C PRO A 89 -14.40 2.41 -11.41
N ALA A 90 -14.74 2.44 -12.70
CA ALA A 90 -14.88 3.70 -13.43
C ALA A 90 -15.95 4.61 -12.80
N SER A 91 -15.64 5.90 -12.72
CA SER A 91 -16.55 6.93 -12.21
C SER A 91 -16.79 8.00 -13.28
N ALA A 92 -17.76 8.90 -13.04
CA ALA A 92 -18.02 10.04 -13.93
C ALA A 92 -16.80 10.96 -14.15
N GLY A 93 -15.84 10.98 -13.22
CA GLY A 93 -14.60 11.75 -13.33
C GLY A 93 -13.46 11.02 -14.05
N GLY A 94 -13.66 9.76 -14.44
CA GLY A 94 -12.63 8.86 -14.94
C GLY A 94 -12.36 7.70 -13.99
N GLN A 95 -11.34 6.90 -14.30
CA GLN A 95 -10.97 5.70 -13.57
C GLN A 95 -9.67 5.93 -12.80
N GLU A 96 -9.69 5.78 -11.48
CA GLU A 96 -8.48 5.92 -10.67
C GLU A 96 -7.58 4.69 -10.84
N TRP A 97 -6.28 4.92 -10.76
CA TRP A 97 -5.29 3.86 -10.84
C TRP A 97 -4.23 4.01 -9.76
N THR A 98 -3.78 2.88 -9.24
CA THR A 98 -2.63 2.78 -8.32
C THR A 98 -1.62 1.83 -8.95
N LEU A 99 -0.38 2.27 -9.10
CA LEU A 99 0.70 1.48 -9.68
C LEU A 99 1.86 1.36 -8.69
N LEU A 100 2.19 0.13 -8.36
CA LEU A 100 3.33 -0.23 -7.53
C LEU A 100 4.28 -1.09 -8.35
N ALA A 101 5.58 -0.81 -8.28
CA ALA A 101 6.61 -1.67 -8.83
C ALA A 101 7.74 -1.84 -7.81
N GLU A 102 8.06 -3.07 -7.47
CA GLU A 102 9.10 -3.41 -6.52
C GLU A 102 10.20 -4.19 -7.23
N ALA A 103 11.44 -3.72 -7.06
CA ALA A 103 12.63 -4.36 -7.58
C ALA A 103 13.30 -5.26 -6.52
N GLU A 104 14.14 -6.20 -6.96
CA GLU A 104 15.00 -6.99 -6.07
C GLU A 104 16.12 -6.15 -5.43
N GLU A 105 16.45 -5.01 -6.04
CA GLU A 105 17.47 -4.06 -5.58
C GLU A 105 16.89 -2.65 -5.38
N ALA A 106 17.70 -1.74 -4.83
CA ALA A 106 17.32 -0.33 -4.70
C ALA A 106 16.94 0.24 -6.09
N TRP A 107 15.85 0.99 -6.14
CA TRP A 107 15.32 1.53 -7.37
C TRP A 107 16.28 2.55 -7.98
N ASP A 108 16.68 2.34 -9.23
CA ASP A 108 17.48 3.32 -9.97
C ASP A 108 16.55 4.29 -10.73
N PRO A 109 16.60 5.61 -10.47
CA PRO A 109 15.81 6.60 -11.20
C PRO A 109 16.06 6.62 -12.72
N ALA A 110 17.21 6.11 -13.19
CA ALA A 110 17.55 6.00 -14.60
C ALA A 110 16.75 4.91 -15.33
N TRP A 111 16.17 3.95 -14.61
CA TRP A 111 15.33 2.92 -15.22
C TRP A 111 14.06 3.50 -15.83
N PRO A 112 13.51 2.87 -16.89
CA PRO A 112 12.23 3.28 -17.45
C PRO A 112 11.12 3.33 -16.40
N SER A 113 10.19 4.27 -16.56
CA SER A 113 9.05 4.36 -15.65
C SER A 113 8.16 3.11 -15.77
N PRO A 114 7.77 2.47 -14.65
CA PRO A 114 6.84 1.35 -14.64
C PRO A 114 5.51 1.61 -15.36
N ALA A 115 5.06 2.87 -15.38
CA ALA A 115 3.90 3.30 -16.14
C ALA A 115 3.94 2.86 -17.62
N THR A 116 5.12 2.89 -18.24
CA THR A 116 5.33 2.52 -19.64
C THR A 116 5.16 1.02 -19.92
N MET A 117 5.09 0.20 -18.87
CA MET A 117 4.78 -1.23 -18.97
C MET A 117 3.27 -1.49 -19.10
N PHE A 118 2.44 -0.54 -18.66
CA PHE A 118 0.99 -0.72 -18.61
C PHE A 118 0.24 0.15 -19.62
N TRP A 119 0.82 1.27 -20.07
CA TRP A 119 0.24 2.08 -21.14
C TRP A 119 1.33 2.73 -22.01
N PRO A 120 0.99 3.17 -23.24
CA PRO A 120 1.97 3.80 -24.14
C PRO A 120 2.59 5.07 -23.56
N ASP A 121 3.87 5.30 -23.82
CA ASP A 121 4.59 6.53 -23.45
C ASP A 121 4.35 7.68 -24.44
N ASP A 122 3.08 7.93 -24.79
CA ASP A 122 2.68 9.03 -25.67
C ASP A 122 2.32 10.27 -24.81
N PRO A 123 2.67 11.51 -25.22
CA PRO A 123 2.26 12.72 -24.51
C PRO A 123 0.74 12.96 -24.49
N ASP A 124 -0.02 12.38 -25.43
CA ASP A 124 -1.47 12.58 -25.56
C ASP A 124 -2.29 11.47 -24.85
N VAL A 125 -1.63 10.59 -24.07
CA VAL A 125 -2.34 9.57 -23.30
C VAL A 125 -3.18 10.17 -22.18
N THR A 126 -4.38 9.64 -21.99
CA THR A 126 -5.36 10.06 -20.98
C THR A 126 -5.08 9.55 -19.57
N TRP A 127 -3.92 8.93 -19.34
CA TRP A 127 -3.50 8.30 -18.07
C TRP A 127 -2.76 9.24 -17.12
N ASP A 128 -2.38 10.42 -17.60
CA ASP A 128 -1.40 11.30 -16.98
C ASP A 128 -1.98 12.24 -15.92
N ARG A 129 -3.10 11.91 -15.28
CA ARG A 129 -3.74 12.79 -14.28
C ARG A 129 -3.40 12.40 -12.86
N ASP A 130 -3.03 13.40 -12.06
CA ASP A 130 -2.87 13.27 -10.62
C ASP A 130 -4.21 13.00 -9.95
N ALA A 131 -4.25 12.04 -9.03
CA ALA A 131 -5.49 11.65 -8.36
C ALA A 131 -6.04 12.73 -7.43
N ALA A 132 -5.15 13.51 -6.78
CA ALA A 132 -5.55 14.55 -5.84
C ALA A 132 -6.04 15.82 -6.57
N THR A 133 -5.24 16.33 -7.51
CA THR A 133 -5.49 17.64 -8.13
C THR A 133 -6.13 17.58 -9.52
N GLY A 134 -6.15 16.41 -10.17
CA GLY A 134 -6.59 16.26 -11.56
C GLY A 134 -5.64 16.88 -12.61
N LEU A 135 -4.51 17.41 -12.17
CA LEU A 135 -3.48 18.02 -13.03
C LEU A 135 -2.63 16.98 -13.74
N ARG A 136 -1.85 17.40 -14.75
CA ARG A 136 -1.00 16.48 -15.52
C ARG A 136 0.33 16.17 -14.81
N LEU A 137 0.70 14.89 -14.73
CA LEU A 137 1.98 14.38 -14.20
C LEU A 137 3.17 14.60 -15.16
N ARG A 138 2.91 14.93 -16.43
CA ARG A 138 3.97 15.11 -17.45
C ARG A 138 3.88 16.44 -18.19
N GLY A 139 2.90 17.25 -17.79
CA GLY A 139 2.57 18.51 -18.42
C GLY A 139 2.90 19.71 -17.54
N ILE A 140 2.88 20.87 -18.19
CA ILE A 140 2.90 22.17 -17.52
C ILE A 140 1.48 22.46 -17.03
N ASN A 141 1.34 22.70 -15.73
CA ASN A 141 0.06 23.10 -15.13
C ASN A 141 0.17 24.54 -14.63
N THR A 142 -0.35 25.49 -15.39
CA THR A 142 -0.43 26.89 -14.96
C THR A 142 -1.42 27.02 -13.80
N LEU A 143 -1.05 27.79 -12.78
CA LEU A 143 -1.94 28.06 -11.66
C LEU A 143 -3.15 28.89 -12.11
N PRO A 144 -4.34 28.65 -11.54
CA PRO A 144 -5.53 29.46 -11.83
C PRO A 144 -5.33 30.95 -11.54
N ASP A 145 -6.01 31.84 -12.25
CA ASP A 145 -5.94 33.29 -12.01
C ASP A 145 -6.60 33.71 -10.68
N ASP A 146 -7.55 32.92 -10.18
CA ASP A 146 -8.26 33.18 -8.92
C ASP A 146 -7.43 32.73 -7.70
N ASP A 147 -7.12 33.67 -6.81
CA ASP A 147 -6.32 33.42 -5.61
C ASP A 147 -6.90 32.32 -4.71
N LYS A 148 -8.24 32.22 -4.63
CA LYS A 148 -8.89 31.18 -3.83
C LYS A 148 -8.72 29.80 -4.46
N ALA A 149 -8.80 29.70 -5.79
CA ALA A 149 -8.52 28.48 -6.53
C ALA A 149 -7.04 28.07 -6.40
N VAL A 150 -6.09 29.01 -6.48
CA VAL A 150 -4.66 28.75 -6.23
C VAL A 150 -4.45 28.12 -4.85
N ARG A 151 -5.02 28.75 -3.82
CA ARG A 151 -4.89 28.26 -2.44
C ARG A 151 -5.47 26.86 -2.26
N ARG A 152 -6.66 26.60 -2.82
CA ARG A 152 -7.28 25.28 -2.76
C ARG A 152 -6.40 24.22 -3.44
N LEU A 153 -5.93 24.52 -4.65
CA LEU A 153 -5.11 23.62 -5.45
C LEU A 153 -3.79 23.29 -4.75
N LEU A 154 -3.05 24.29 -4.27
CA LEU A 154 -1.77 24.05 -3.58
C LEU A 154 -1.95 23.35 -2.24
N LYS A 155 -3.08 23.57 -1.56
CA LYS A 155 -3.42 22.83 -0.33
C LYS A 155 -3.71 21.36 -0.61
N GLU A 156 -4.37 21.04 -1.72
CA GLU A 156 -4.63 19.68 -2.17
C GLU A 156 -3.33 19.00 -2.61
N ALA A 157 -2.49 19.69 -3.41
CA ALA A 157 -1.17 19.23 -3.82
C ALA A 157 -0.24 18.95 -2.64
N GLY A 158 -0.10 19.90 -1.69
CA GLY A 158 0.77 19.73 -0.52
C GLY A 158 0.29 18.68 0.48
N ARG A 159 -0.98 18.26 0.40
CA ARG A 159 -1.52 17.15 1.20
C ARG A 159 -1.36 15.79 0.52
N SER A 160 -1.10 15.77 -0.79
CA SER A 160 -0.96 14.53 -1.54
C SER A 160 0.30 13.78 -1.12
N PRO A 161 0.19 12.51 -0.66
CA PRO A 161 1.34 11.69 -0.28
C PRO A 161 1.92 10.89 -1.46
N TRP A 162 1.20 10.82 -2.59
CA TRP A 162 1.51 9.91 -3.69
C TRP A 162 2.53 10.48 -4.68
N ASN A 163 2.21 11.62 -5.27
CA ASN A 163 3.01 12.26 -6.32
C ASN A 163 3.85 13.42 -5.76
N ILE A 164 4.97 13.69 -6.42
CA ILE A 164 5.88 14.78 -6.06
C ILE A 164 5.38 16.06 -6.72
N HIS A 165 4.92 17.02 -5.93
CA HIS A 165 4.47 18.30 -6.45
C HIS A 165 5.60 19.33 -6.42
N VAL A 166 5.84 19.99 -7.54
CA VAL A 166 6.88 21.01 -7.70
C VAL A 166 6.23 22.33 -8.10
N VAL A 167 6.47 23.40 -7.35
CA VAL A 167 5.97 24.74 -7.67
C VAL A 167 7.11 25.58 -8.21
N VAL A 168 6.98 26.05 -9.45
CA VAL A 168 7.95 26.89 -10.14
C VAL A 168 7.35 28.27 -10.34
N HIS A 169 8.08 29.31 -9.94
CA HIS A 169 7.68 30.69 -10.17
C HIS A 169 8.35 31.27 -11.42
N GLU A 170 7.55 31.69 -12.38
CA GLU A 170 8.00 32.35 -13.59
C GLU A 170 8.39 33.80 -13.26
N ALA A 171 9.68 34.12 -13.14
CA ALA A 171 10.12 35.50 -12.88
C ALA A 171 9.70 36.47 -14.00
N MET A 172 9.59 35.95 -15.22
CA MET A 172 9.16 36.59 -16.46
C MET A 172 8.40 35.56 -17.29
N THR A 173 7.57 36.00 -18.24
CA THR A 173 6.86 35.09 -19.15
C THR A 173 7.86 34.25 -19.96
N PRO A 174 7.79 32.90 -19.90
CA PRO A 174 8.72 32.04 -20.63
C PRO A 174 8.46 32.07 -22.13
N ASP A 175 9.55 31.94 -22.89
CA ASP A 175 9.50 31.78 -24.34
C ASP A 175 9.06 30.35 -24.73
N HIS A 176 9.11 30.02 -26.02
CA HIS A 176 8.75 28.68 -26.51
C HIS A 176 9.63 27.56 -25.91
N ARG A 177 10.89 27.86 -25.57
CA ARG A 177 11.82 26.89 -24.98
C ARG A 177 11.56 26.70 -23.49
N GLY A 178 11.19 27.77 -22.79
CA GLY A 178 10.75 27.76 -21.39
C GLY A 178 9.38 27.12 -21.14
N ARG A 179 8.67 26.72 -22.20
CA ARG A 179 7.40 25.98 -22.18
C ARG A 179 7.59 24.47 -22.40
N GLU A 180 8.80 23.96 -22.19
CA GLU A 180 9.02 22.53 -22.09
C GLU A 180 8.70 22.02 -20.66
N PRO A 181 7.90 20.95 -20.50
CA PRO A 181 7.62 20.38 -19.18
C PRO A 181 8.87 19.79 -18.52
N LEU A 182 8.99 19.98 -17.20
CA LEU A 182 10.09 19.43 -16.40
C LEU A 182 10.24 17.91 -16.57
N ALA A 183 9.11 17.20 -16.72
CA ALA A 183 9.09 15.74 -16.87
C ALA A 183 9.97 15.22 -18.02
N ARG A 184 10.20 16.00 -19.08
CA ARG A 184 11.07 15.58 -20.20
C ARG A 184 12.56 15.55 -19.82
N ARG A 185 12.95 16.34 -18.82
CA ARG A 185 14.33 16.48 -18.33
C ARG A 185 14.61 15.62 -17.09
N LEU A 186 13.58 15.10 -16.44
CA LEU A 186 13.74 14.21 -15.31
C LEU A 186 14.25 12.82 -15.71
N PRO A 187 14.94 12.11 -14.79
CA PRO A 187 15.21 10.69 -14.92
C PRO A 187 13.93 9.92 -15.30
N PRO A 188 14.02 8.91 -16.20
CA PRO A 188 12.84 8.22 -16.72
C PRO A 188 11.92 7.67 -15.64
N GLY A 189 12.47 7.17 -14.52
CA GLY A 189 11.69 6.67 -13.39
C GLY A 189 10.78 7.72 -12.75
N LEU A 190 11.13 9.01 -12.82
CA LEU A 190 10.36 10.08 -12.16
C LEU A 190 9.27 10.70 -13.03
N ARG A 191 9.26 10.41 -14.34
CA ARG A 191 8.40 11.11 -15.32
C ARG A 191 6.91 11.00 -15.03
N HIS A 192 6.44 9.88 -14.47
CA HIS A 192 5.02 9.64 -14.16
C HIS A 192 4.69 9.85 -12.67
N ARG A 193 5.50 10.64 -11.96
CA ARG A 193 5.32 10.90 -10.51
C ARG A 193 5.37 12.37 -10.15
N VAL A 194 5.72 13.27 -11.09
CA VAL A 194 5.98 14.69 -10.79
C VAL A 194 4.86 15.57 -11.33
N VAL A 195 4.27 16.43 -10.49
CA VAL A 195 3.30 17.44 -10.94
C VAL A 195 3.97 18.80 -10.93
N GLU A 196 4.19 19.38 -12.11
CA GLU A 196 4.75 20.73 -12.24
C GLU A 196 3.63 21.78 -12.19
N HIS A 197 3.69 22.67 -11.20
CA HIS A 197 2.82 23.84 -11.04
C HIS A 197 3.57 25.10 -11.46
N ARG A 198 2.95 25.92 -12.31
CA ARG A 198 3.56 27.15 -12.85
C ARG A 198 2.83 28.38 -12.38
N ALA A 199 3.50 29.14 -11.53
CA ALA A 199 3.03 30.41 -11.02
C ALA A 199 3.48 31.54 -11.95
N ALA A 200 2.53 32.32 -12.44
CA ALA A 200 2.80 33.53 -13.22
C ALA A 200 3.52 34.60 -12.37
N PRO A 201 4.22 35.56 -12.98
CA PRO A 201 5.04 36.55 -12.28
C PRO A 201 4.32 37.33 -11.16
N GLN A 202 3.02 37.59 -11.34
CA GLN A 202 2.18 38.30 -10.36
C GLN A 202 1.69 37.42 -9.20
N GLN A 203 1.77 36.09 -9.32
CA GLN A 203 1.18 35.15 -8.37
C GLN A 203 2.10 34.79 -7.19
N LEU A 204 3.35 35.28 -7.15
CA LEU A 204 4.32 34.95 -6.09
C LEU A 204 3.76 35.08 -4.67
N ARG A 205 3.03 36.19 -4.42
CA ARG A 205 2.48 36.49 -3.10
C ARG A 205 1.41 35.49 -2.68
N VAL A 206 0.45 35.18 -3.55
CA VAL A 206 -0.62 34.23 -3.25
C VAL A 206 -0.09 32.81 -3.10
N VAL A 207 0.89 32.43 -3.92
CA VAL A 207 1.56 31.12 -3.81
C VAL A 207 2.25 30.96 -2.46
N ASN A 208 3.09 31.91 -2.06
CA ASN A 208 3.78 31.83 -0.77
C ASN A 208 2.82 31.90 0.42
N TRP A 209 1.68 32.57 0.29
CA TRP A 209 0.62 32.52 1.29
C TRP A 209 -0.05 31.13 1.35
N ALA A 210 -0.28 30.49 0.20
CA ALA A 210 -0.84 29.14 0.17
C ALA A 210 0.09 28.07 0.76
N LEU A 211 1.41 28.29 0.67
CA LEU A 211 2.43 27.35 1.12
C LEU A 211 2.86 27.54 2.58
N GLU A 212 2.39 28.59 3.25
CA GLU A 212 2.67 28.89 4.65
C GLU A 212 2.29 27.71 5.58
N ASP A 213 1.15 27.05 5.31
CA ASP A 213 0.68 25.86 6.04
C ASP A 213 1.70 24.68 6.00
N PHE A 214 2.61 24.67 5.02
CA PHE A 214 3.61 23.63 4.81
C PHE A 214 5.03 24.06 5.21
N GLY A 215 5.21 25.29 5.72
CA GLY A 215 6.52 25.80 6.15
C GLY A 215 7.49 26.16 5.01
N VAL A 216 7.05 26.15 3.74
CA VAL A 216 7.92 26.35 2.57
C VAL A 216 7.61 27.64 1.83
N GLN A 217 8.61 28.16 1.11
CA GLN A 217 8.48 29.35 0.28
C GLN A 217 9.13 29.15 -1.09
N VAL A 218 8.48 29.66 -2.14
CA VAL A 218 9.00 29.75 -3.49
C VAL A 218 9.78 31.05 -3.64
N PRO A 219 11.08 31.00 -3.99
CA PRO A 219 11.85 32.18 -4.34
C PRO A 219 11.35 32.80 -5.64
N ARG A 220 11.51 34.12 -5.80
CA ARG A 220 11.19 34.79 -7.07
C ARG A 220 12.07 34.24 -8.19
N GLY A 221 11.45 33.61 -9.20
CA GLY A 221 12.16 32.97 -10.30
C GLY A 221 12.76 31.62 -9.92
N GLY A 222 12.42 31.11 -8.75
CA GLY A 222 12.89 29.83 -8.23
C GLY A 222 11.80 28.77 -8.26
N ALA A 223 12.06 27.68 -7.55
CA ALA A 223 11.13 26.58 -7.41
C ALA A 223 11.23 25.94 -6.02
N VAL A 224 10.22 25.18 -5.63
CA VAL A 224 10.23 24.37 -4.40
C VAL A 224 9.54 23.03 -4.64
N VAL A 225 10.07 21.96 -4.06
CA VAL A 225 9.41 20.66 -4.00
C VAL A 225 8.56 20.61 -2.74
N LEU A 226 7.25 20.34 -2.86
CA LEU A 226 6.35 20.32 -1.71
C LEU A 226 6.62 19.08 -0.84
N PRO A 227 6.63 19.22 0.50
CA PRO A 227 6.97 18.12 1.41
C PRO A 227 5.92 17.00 1.44
N GLY A 228 4.67 17.26 1.03
CA GLY A 228 3.56 16.34 1.24
C GLY A 228 3.05 16.37 2.69
N THR A 229 2.01 15.59 2.99
CA THR A 229 1.51 15.42 4.36
C THR A 229 1.24 13.94 4.64
N PRO A 230 1.91 13.33 5.64
CA PRO A 230 2.95 13.91 6.50
C PRO A 230 4.26 14.19 5.74
N ALA A 231 4.98 15.24 6.16
CA ALA A 231 6.30 15.55 5.64
C ALA A 231 7.33 14.47 6.05
N PRO A 232 8.33 14.15 5.22
CA PRO A 232 9.45 13.29 5.60
C PRO A 232 10.23 13.88 6.78
N ALA A 233 10.74 13.04 7.68
CA ALA A 233 11.44 13.48 8.88
C ALA A 233 12.71 14.31 8.57
N ASP A 234 13.41 13.96 7.49
CA ASP A 234 14.63 14.61 7.04
C ASP A 234 14.37 15.74 6.02
N TYR A 235 13.12 16.21 5.91
CA TYR A 235 12.79 17.38 5.10
C TYR A 235 13.25 18.65 5.81
N ALA A 236 14.43 19.16 5.48
CA ALA A 236 14.93 20.42 6.01
C ALA A 236 14.52 21.62 5.14
N ASP A 237 14.05 22.69 5.78
CA ASP A 237 13.65 23.92 5.10
C ASP A 237 14.83 24.51 4.32
N GLY A 238 14.67 24.61 3.00
CA GLY A 238 15.66 25.18 2.08
C GLY A 238 16.40 24.19 1.21
N ASP A 239 16.55 22.93 1.63
CA ASP A 239 17.26 21.90 0.84
C ASP A 239 16.52 21.55 -0.46
N PHE A 240 15.19 21.69 -0.44
CA PHE A 240 14.31 21.44 -1.57
C PHE A 240 13.77 22.74 -2.21
N SER A 241 14.39 23.88 -1.91
CA SER A 241 14.08 25.19 -2.48
C SER A 241 15.23 25.66 -3.39
N VAL A 242 14.92 25.87 -4.66
CA VAL A 242 15.89 26.33 -5.66
C VAL A 242 15.70 27.83 -5.88
N ARG A 243 16.74 28.61 -5.61
CA ARG A 243 16.68 30.09 -5.69
C ARG A 243 16.39 30.62 -7.09
N THR A 244 16.89 29.96 -8.12
CA THR A 244 16.77 30.43 -9.51
C THR A 244 16.64 29.24 -10.45
N VAL A 245 15.61 29.29 -11.29
CA VAL A 245 15.32 28.34 -12.34
C VAL A 245 15.19 29.13 -13.64
N PHE A 246 16.08 28.85 -14.59
CA PHE A 246 16.04 29.48 -15.90
C PHE A 246 15.06 28.72 -16.79
N LEU A 247 14.08 29.44 -17.33
CA LEU A 247 13.04 28.92 -18.21
C LEU A 247 13.30 29.39 -19.63
N ASP A 248 14.50 29.13 -20.13
CA ASP A 248 15.02 29.53 -21.44
C ASP A 248 15.41 28.31 -22.32
N GLY A 249 15.07 27.11 -21.85
CA GLY A 249 15.44 25.84 -22.46
C GLY A 249 16.78 25.27 -21.98
N SER A 250 17.52 25.98 -21.12
CA SER A 250 18.64 25.39 -20.39
C SER A 250 18.15 24.29 -19.44
N GLU A 251 19.01 23.31 -19.19
CA GLU A 251 18.67 22.22 -18.28
C GLU A 251 18.65 22.72 -16.83
N PRO A 252 17.53 22.58 -16.09
CA PRO A 252 17.41 23.09 -14.73
C PRO A 252 18.04 22.10 -13.73
N THR A 253 19.36 21.90 -13.79
CA THR A 253 20.08 20.86 -13.03
C THR A 253 19.84 20.92 -11.52
N ALA A 254 19.77 22.13 -10.94
CA ALA A 254 19.49 22.30 -9.51
C ALA A 254 18.08 21.83 -9.13
N LEU A 255 17.09 22.05 -10.00
CA LEU A 255 15.71 21.58 -9.79
C LEU A 255 15.60 20.08 -9.96
N ILE A 256 16.25 19.52 -10.98
CA ILE A 256 16.32 18.07 -11.18
C ILE A 256 16.96 17.41 -9.94
N GLY A 257 18.09 17.94 -9.47
CA GLY A 257 18.75 17.48 -8.25
C GLY A 257 17.85 17.53 -7.01
N ALA A 258 17.13 18.64 -6.80
CA ALA A 258 16.19 18.75 -5.67
C ALA A 258 15.06 17.70 -5.72
N VAL A 259 14.49 17.46 -6.90
CA VAL A 259 13.43 16.44 -7.08
C VAL A 259 13.98 15.03 -6.86
N THR A 260 15.16 14.71 -7.40
CA THR A 260 15.80 13.41 -7.23
C THR A 260 16.19 13.16 -5.77
N SER A 261 16.74 14.16 -5.08
CA SER A 261 17.05 14.06 -3.66
C SER A 261 15.80 13.88 -2.79
N PHE A 262 14.69 14.56 -3.16
CA PHE A 262 13.43 14.41 -2.43
C PHE A 262 12.84 13.01 -2.59
N ASP A 263 12.92 12.43 -3.80
CA ASP A 263 12.44 11.06 -4.04
C ASP A 263 13.21 10.01 -3.23
N ALA A 264 14.51 10.24 -3.00
CA ALA A 264 15.37 9.36 -2.22
C ALA A 264 15.12 9.41 -0.70
N LEU A 265 14.31 10.36 -0.21
CA LEU A 265 13.98 10.44 1.21
C LEU A 265 13.12 9.25 1.67
N PRO A 266 13.23 8.83 2.95
CA PRO A 266 12.32 7.86 3.54
C PRO A 266 10.95 8.51 3.79
N ARG A 267 10.14 8.63 2.74
CA ARG A 267 8.81 9.25 2.80
C ARG A 267 7.80 8.29 3.44
N PRO A 268 6.85 8.77 4.27
CA PRO A 268 5.79 7.92 4.79
C PRO A 268 4.87 7.41 3.66
N LEU A 269 4.62 6.10 3.62
CA LEU A 269 3.64 5.52 2.69
C LEU A 269 2.22 5.86 3.14
N PRO A 270 1.32 6.23 2.22
CA PRO A 270 -0.10 6.35 2.54
C PRO A 270 -0.70 4.96 2.80
N ASP A 271 -1.75 4.90 3.62
CA ASP A 271 -2.26 3.64 4.18
C ASP A 271 -2.75 2.67 3.07
N ASP A 272 -3.34 3.21 2.01
CA ASP A 272 -3.73 2.48 0.79
C ASP A 272 -2.52 1.89 0.04
N ALA A 273 -1.39 2.60 -0.03
CA ALA A 273 -0.15 2.06 -0.59
C ALA A 273 0.43 0.94 0.26
N VAL A 274 0.31 1.02 1.59
CA VAL A 274 0.77 -0.04 2.51
C VAL A 274 0.02 -1.34 2.26
N GLU A 275 -1.31 -1.26 2.15
CA GLU A 275 -2.16 -2.43 1.86
C GLU A 275 -1.87 -3.00 0.46
N ALA A 276 -1.78 -2.13 -0.55
CA ALA A 276 -1.49 -2.56 -1.91
C ALA A 276 -0.07 -3.17 -2.05
N LEU A 277 0.93 -2.65 -1.32
CA LEU A 277 2.27 -3.23 -1.27
C LEU A 277 2.27 -4.59 -0.55
N ARG A 278 1.51 -4.71 0.55
CA ARG A 278 1.37 -5.99 1.25
C ARG A 278 0.80 -7.05 0.32
N SER A 279 -0.30 -6.74 -0.36
CA SER A 279 -0.93 -7.65 -1.31
C SER A 279 -0.03 -7.95 -2.52
N LEU A 280 0.76 -6.97 -3.02
CA LEU A 280 1.78 -7.23 -4.06
C LEU A 280 2.81 -8.27 -3.60
N ARG A 281 3.18 -8.29 -2.32
CA ARG A 281 4.19 -9.20 -1.79
C ARG A 281 3.63 -10.58 -1.43
N GLU A 282 2.42 -10.63 -0.92
CA GLU A 282 1.77 -11.85 -0.42
C GLU A 282 1.07 -12.64 -1.53
N ASP A 283 0.39 -11.95 -2.46
CA ASP A 283 -0.47 -12.58 -3.47
C ASP A 283 0.19 -12.69 -4.85
N TRP A 284 1.49 -12.42 -4.96
CA TRP A 284 2.24 -12.45 -6.22
C TRP A 284 2.23 -13.84 -6.87
N ARG A 285 1.91 -13.91 -8.17
CA ARG A 285 1.76 -15.19 -8.89
C ARG A 285 2.75 -15.39 -10.03
N LEU A 286 3.40 -14.34 -10.51
CA LEU A 286 4.36 -14.42 -11.63
C LEU A 286 5.75 -14.84 -11.14
N LEU A 287 5.86 -16.06 -10.62
CA LEU A 287 7.12 -16.70 -10.26
C LEU A 287 7.73 -17.41 -11.47
N THR A 288 9.06 -17.45 -11.52
CA THR A 288 9.75 -18.34 -12.46
C THR A 288 9.67 -19.78 -11.95
N LEU A 289 9.75 -20.77 -12.85
CA LEU A 289 9.80 -22.19 -12.48
C LEU A 289 10.87 -22.51 -11.42
N ARG A 290 12.00 -21.79 -11.45
CA ARG A 290 13.07 -21.94 -10.45
C ARG A 290 12.61 -21.46 -9.07
N GLU A 291 12.00 -20.27 -9.01
CA GLU A 291 11.48 -19.71 -7.77
C GLU A 291 10.31 -20.55 -7.21
N GLU A 292 9.44 -21.07 -8.08
CA GLU A 292 8.38 -22.02 -7.70
C GLU A 292 8.99 -23.30 -7.10
N LEU A 293 9.98 -23.88 -7.76
CA LEU A 293 10.67 -25.08 -7.27
C LEU A 293 11.34 -24.85 -5.91
N GLU A 294 11.98 -23.70 -5.72
CA GLU A 294 12.60 -23.33 -4.44
C GLU A 294 11.55 -23.14 -3.34
N ARG A 295 10.42 -22.50 -3.65
CA ARG A 295 9.28 -22.36 -2.73
C ARG A 295 8.72 -23.72 -2.32
N GLU A 296 8.45 -24.60 -3.28
CA GLU A 296 7.91 -25.93 -3.02
C GLU A 296 8.88 -26.77 -2.19
N ARG A 297 10.19 -26.72 -2.49
CA ARG A 297 11.21 -27.38 -1.66
C ARG A 297 11.20 -26.88 -0.21
N LYS A 298 11.07 -25.57 -0.02
CA LYS A 298 10.99 -24.97 1.33
C LYS A 298 9.72 -25.41 2.06
N LEU A 299 8.58 -25.48 1.37
CA LEU A 299 7.32 -25.97 1.95
C LEU A 299 7.42 -27.45 2.35
N VAL A 300 7.98 -28.30 1.47
CA VAL A 300 8.20 -29.72 1.78
C VAL A 300 9.12 -29.88 2.99
N ALA A 301 10.21 -29.11 3.07
CA ALA A 301 11.11 -29.13 4.23
C ALA A 301 10.40 -28.73 5.53
N MET A 302 9.60 -27.66 5.50
CA MET A 302 8.80 -27.21 6.65
C MET A 302 7.80 -28.27 7.10
N TYR A 303 7.09 -28.92 6.17
CA TYR A 303 6.15 -29.98 6.52
C TYR A 303 6.86 -31.24 7.04
N ALA A 304 8.03 -31.57 6.52
CA ALA A 304 8.83 -32.68 7.02
C ALA A 304 9.28 -32.42 8.47
N GLU A 305 9.77 -31.21 8.77
CA GLU A 305 10.13 -30.79 10.13
C GLU A 305 8.92 -30.82 11.08
N ALA A 306 7.76 -30.32 10.63
CA ALA A 306 6.54 -30.36 11.42
C ALA A 306 6.08 -31.80 11.73
N LEU A 307 6.19 -32.70 10.75
CA LEU A 307 5.84 -34.11 10.93
C LEU A 307 6.80 -34.82 11.90
N GLU A 308 8.09 -34.49 11.82
CA GLU A 308 9.10 -35.01 12.75
C GLU A 308 8.81 -34.55 14.18
N ALA A 309 8.52 -33.27 14.38
CA ALA A 309 8.14 -32.72 15.69
C ALA A 309 6.86 -33.37 16.25
N MET A 310 5.86 -33.60 15.41
CA MET A 310 4.65 -34.34 15.80
C MET A 310 4.96 -35.79 16.20
N THR A 311 5.88 -36.45 15.49
CA THR A 311 6.29 -37.82 15.79
C THR A 311 7.04 -37.89 17.12
N GLN A 312 7.98 -36.97 17.37
CA GLN A 312 8.71 -36.87 18.63
C GLN A 312 7.75 -36.59 19.80
N SER A 313 6.80 -35.67 19.64
CA SER A 313 5.80 -35.39 20.69
C SER A 313 4.96 -36.62 21.03
N ARG A 314 4.53 -37.39 20.02
CA ARG A 314 3.79 -38.65 20.21
C ARG A 314 4.63 -39.66 20.99
N ASP A 315 5.91 -39.79 20.65
CA ASP A 315 6.80 -40.73 21.32
C ASP A 315 7.03 -40.35 22.78
N LEU A 316 7.20 -39.06 23.08
CA LEU A 316 7.25 -38.55 24.47
C LEU A 316 5.95 -38.83 25.25
N TYR A 317 4.78 -38.68 24.61
CA TYR A 317 3.50 -39.02 25.25
C TYR A 317 3.37 -40.51 25.55
N ARG A 318 3.84 -41.39 24.64
CA ARG A 318 3.88 -42.84 24.86
C ARG A 318 4.78 -43.20 26.04
N GLU A 319 6.00 -42.68 26.06
CA GLU A 319 6.93 -42.92 27.18
C GLU A 319 6.36 -42.42 28.51
N ALA A 320 5.71 -41.25 28.52
CA ALA A 320 5.07 -40.73 29.72
C ALA A 320 3.92 -41.63 30.20
N ALA A 321 3.12 -42.17 29.27
CA ALA A 321 2.04 -43.11 29.60
C ALA A 321 2.58 -44.45 30.14
N GLU A 322 3.65 -44.98 29.54
CA GLU A 322 4.33 -46.19 30.01
C GLU A 322 4.89 -46.00 31.43
N ARG A 323 5.63 -44.90 31.68
CA ARG A 323 6.11 -44.58 33.04
C ARG A 323 4.99 -44.40 34.06
N ALA A 324 3.86 -43.82 33.66
CA ALA A 324 2.71 -43.68 34.55
C ALA A 324 2.06 -45.04 34.87
N ALA A 325 1.99 -45.94 33.89
CA ALA A 325 1.49 -47.30 34.08
C ALA A 325 2.41 -48.10 35.02
N GLU A 326 3.73 -47.99 34.86
CA GLU A 326 4.72 -48.60 35.75
C GLU A 326 4.61 -48.06 37.19
N ALA A 327 4.47 -46.75 37.36
CA ALA A 327 4.26 -46.15 38.68
C ALA A 327 2.98 -46.67 39.35
N LEU A 328 1.91 -46.86 38.58
CA LEU A 328 0.65 -47.42 39.08
C LEU A 328 0.76 -48.91 39.44
N SER A 329 1.54 -49.71 38.69
CA SER A 329 1.75 -51.12 39.04
C SER A 329 2.58 -51.27 40.31
N VAL A 330 3.66 -50.49 40.46
CA VAL A 330 4.45 -50.45 41.70
C VAL A 330 3.59 -50.02 42.89
N TYR A 331 2.72 -49.01 42.73
CA TYR A 331 1.78 -48.62 43.77
C TYR A 331 0.80 -49.74 44.13
N ARG A 332 0.29 -50.49 43.15
CA ARG A 332 -0.60 -51.64 43.41
C ARG A 332 0.11 -52.81 44.07
N GLU A 333 1.34 -53.11 43.69
CA GLU A 333 2.15 -54.19 44.28
C GLU A 333 2.56 -53.86 45.72
N SER A 334 2.94 -52.61 45.99
CA SER A 334 3.22 -52.11 47.34
C SER A 334 1.96 -52.00 48.22
N ALA A 335 0.81 -51.65 47.64
CA ALA A 335 -0.50 -51.72 48.32
C ALA A 335 -1.03 -53.17 48.47
N GLY A 336 -0.43 -54.13 47.75
CA GLY A 336 -0.74 -55.56 47.84
C GLY A 336 -0.09 -56.29 49.02
N ALA A 337 0.74 -55.59 49.81
CA ALA A 337 1.33 -56.12 51.04
C ALA A 337 0.45 -55.91 52.29
N ASP A 338 -0.67 -55.19 52.19
CA ASP A 338 -1.70 -55.18 53.24
C ASP A 338 -3.06 -54.76 52.65
N GLN A 339 -3.95 -55.74 52.48
CA GLN A 339 -5.38 -55.48 52.58
C GLN A 339 -6.04 -56.47 53.54
N PRO A 340 -6.61 -55.97 54.66
CA PRO A 340 -7.78 -56.57 55.27
C PRO A 340 -9.00 -56.39 54.36
N ARG A 341 -9.88 -57.39 54.42
CA ARG A 341 -11.21 -57.51 53.81
C ARG A 341 -12.05 -56.22 53.90
N PRO A 342 -12.88 -55.87 52.91
CA PRO A 342 -13.73 -54.68 53.00
C PRO A 342 -14.95 -54.95 53.90
N THR A 343 -15.08 -54.16 54.97
CA THR A 343 -16.38 -53.86 55.56
C THR A 343 -16.88 -52.54 54.99
N SER A 344 -18.08 -52.60 54.40
CA SER A 344 -18.88 -51.46 53.99
C SER A 344 -19.16 -50.50 55.15
N SER A 345 -18.81 -49.22 54.97
CA SER A 345 -19.55 -48.09 55.54
C SER A 345 -19.33 -46.83 54.68
N GLU A 346 -20.30 -45.93 54.77
CA GLU A 346 -20.63 -44.82 53.87
C GLU A 346 -19.57 -43.71 53.69
N ALA A 347 -19.81 -42.93 52.63
CA ALA A 347 -19.04 -41.82 52.09
C ALA A 347 -18.71 -40.68 53.09
N PRO A 348 -17.69 -39.86 52.78
CA PRO A 348 -17.98 -38.71 51.92
C PRO A 348 -17.04 -38.57 50.72
N THR A 349 -17.66 -38.22 49.61
CA THR A 349 -17.06 -37.89 48.33
C THR A 349 -16.36 -36.54 48.36
N THR A 350 -15.04 -36.48 48.17
CA THR A 350 -14.34 -35.30 47.64
C THR A 350 -13.11 -35.73 46.84
N SER A 351 -13.28 -35.87 45.52
CA SER A 351 -12.21 -36.13 44.56
C SER A 351 -11.42 -34.84 44.27
N PRO A 352 -10.09 -34.80 44.42
CA PRO A 352 -9.25 -33.62 44.20
C PRO A 352 -8.87 -33.39 42.72
N LEU A 353 -9.59 -34.01 41.78
CA LEU A 353 -9.33 -33.89 40.33
C LEU A 353 -10.36 -33.03 39.57
N ARG A 354 -11.34 -32.42 40.25
CA ARG A 354 -12.26 -31.45 39.63
C ARG A 354 -11.75 -30.01 39.59
N GLY A 355 -10.54 -29.74 40.07
CA GLY A 355 -9.93 -28.40 40.10
C GLY A 355 -9.21 -27.98 38.81
N LEU A 356 -8.75 -28.94 37.99
CA LEU A 356 -7.95 -28.65 36.79
C LEU A 356 -8.77 -28.54 35.51
N THR A 357 -10.04 -28.93 35.51
CA THR A 357 -10.93 -28.77 34.35
C THR A 357 -11.73 -27.47 34.36
N ARG A 358 -11.77 -26.73 35.47
CA ARG A 358 -12.45 -25.41 35.54
C ARG A 358 -11.62 -24.21 35.09
N THR A 359 -10.30 -24.34 34.97
CA THR A 359 -9.43 -23.24 34.47
C THR A 359 -9.21 -23.26 32.96
N LEU A 360 -9.56 -24.36 32.27
CA LEU A 360 -9.50 -24.46 30.80
C LEU A 360 -10.85 -24.22 30.09
N GLU A 361 -11.98 -24.22 30.79
CA GLU A 361 -13.28 -23.83 30.22
C GLU A 361 -13.43 -22.31 30.06
N ARG A 362 -12.60 -21.48 30.72
CA ARG A 362 -12.67 -20.00 30.61
C ARG A 362 -12.02 -19.42 29.35
N PHE A 363 -11.43 -20.25 28.49
CA PHE A 363 -10.80 -19.81 27.23
C PHE A 363 -11.46 -20.36 25.96
N ARG A 364 -12.62 -21.04 26.05
CA ARG A 364 -13.24 -21.70 24.89
C ARG A 364 -14.77 -21.55 24.77
N GLY A 365 -15.32 -20.38 25.05
CA GLY A 365 -16.76 -20.12 24.91
C GLY A 365 -17.13 -18.65 24.71
N SER A 366 -16.86 -18.10 23.53
CA SER A 366 -17.44 -16.82 23.05
C SER A 366 -17.86 -16.93 21.59
N ALA A 367 -18.75 -17.87 21.31
CA ALA A 367 -19.68 -17.94 20.16
C ALA A 367 -20.70 -19.02 20.57
N ARG A 368 -22.04 -18.86 20.57
CA ARG A 368 -22.98 -18.14 19.70
C ARG A 368 -24.37 -18.12 20.42
N ALA A 369 -25.22 -17.13 20.12
CA ALA A 369 -26.64 -16.93 20.56
C ALA A 369 -27.61 -18.11 20.20
N PRO A 370 -28.96 -18.18 20.51
CA PRO A 370 -29.95 -17.10 20.83
C PRO A 370 -31.24 -17.38 21.72
N ARG A 371 -31.97 -16.27 22.07
CA ARG A 371 -33.46 -16.04 22.29
C ARG A 371 -34.24 -16.63 23.52
N PRO A 372 -35.45 -16.13 23.92
CA PRO A 372 -36.18 -14.86 23.69
C PRO A 372 -36.82 -14.15 24.96
N ASP A 373 -37.28 -12.88 24.77
CA ASP A 373 -38.29 -11.97 25.40
C ASP A 373 -38.96 -12.23 26.80
N PRO A 374 -39.35 -11.18 27.59
CA PRO A 374 -40.37 -10.17 27.17
C PRO A 374 -40.28 -8.70 27.71
N THR A 375 -40.94 -7.80 26.97
CA THR A 375 -41.71 -6.55 27.31
C THR A 375 -41.51 -5.92 28.70
N ASP A 376 -41.39 -4.59 28.89
CA ASP A 376 -42.37 -3.55 28.49
C ASP A 376 -41.85 -2.13 28.85
N ARG A 377 -42.39 -1.13 28.12
CA ARG A 377 -42.51 0.32 28.39
C ARG A 377 -41.36 1.29 28.13
N GLY A 378 -41.64 2.22 27.20
CA GLY A 378 -41.42 3.64 27.46
C GLY A 378 -41.24 4.58 26.26
N THR A 379 -42.36 5.04 25.69
CA THR A 379 -42.56 6.44 25.21
C THR A 379 -41.92 6.86 23.87
N ALA A 380 -42.72 6.84 22.79
CA ALA A 380 -42.55 7.74 21.65
C ALA A 380 -43.90 8.02 20.96
N GLY A 381 -44.14 9.30 20.69
CA GLY A 381 -45.09 9.78 19.68
C GLY A 381 -44.60 11.15 19.18
N PRO A 382 -45.22 11.77 18.16
CA PRO A 382 -46.01 11.24 17.05
C PRO A 382 -45.38 11.56 15.66
N PRO A 383 -45.94 11.07 14.53
CA PRO A 383 -45.38 11.26 13.18
C PRO A 383 -45.88 12.51 12.46
N THR A 384 -45.00 13.10 11.65
CA THR A 384 -45.24 14.19 10.70
C THR A 384 -45.79 13.65 9.37
N GLN A 385 -46.80 14.31 8.81
CA GLN A 385 -47.43 14.03 7.51
C GLN A 385 -46.53 14.43 6.31
N PRO A 386 -46.77 13.85 5.12
CA PRO A 386 -46.24 14.32 3.84
C PRO A 386 -47.14 15.43 3.26
N GLY A 387 -46.53 16.41 2.58
CA GLY A 387 -47.23 17.47 1.85
C GLY A 387 -46.98 17.39 0.35
N ASP A 388 -48.00 17.83 -0.39
CA ASP A 388 -48.06 18.10 -1.84
C ASP A 388 -46.99 19.07 -2.35
#